data_AF-A0A6G7YXG2-F1
#
_entry.id   AF-A0A6G7YXG2-F1
#
_cell.length_a   1.000
_cell.length_b   1.000
_cell.length_c   1.000
_cell.angle_alpha   90.00
_cell.angle_beta   90.00
_cell.angle_gamma   90.00
#
_symmetry.space_group_name_H-M   'P 1'
#
loop_
_entity.id
_entity.type
_entity.pdbx_description
1 polymer ?
#
loop_
_entity_poly.entity_id
_entity_poly.type
_entity_poly.pdbx_seq_one_letter_code
_entity_poly.pdbx_strand_id
1 'polypeptide(L)'
;MATTGYIVYLFPPAIEALGAPAQPLLQKGEGEGAEHFFVCKEVDTAGALVELTIEGRDAQGRGTEIELMIPMNMVRMIVSAHVEDAAFGFRVRTSEESAKQTNLNL
;
A
#
# COMPACT_ATOMS: atom_id res chain seq x y z
N MET A 1 -10.97 -3.71 14.11
CA MET A 1 -10.47 -4.67 13.11
C MET A 1 -8.99 -4.38 12.94
N ALA A 2 -8.12 -5.33 13.27
CA ALA A 2 -6.68 -5.14 13.12
C ALA A 2 -6.31 -5.38 11.65
N THR A 3 -5.92 -4.33 10.95
CA THR A 3 -5.54 -4.38 9.54
C THR A 3 -4.09 -4.81 9.45
N THR A 4 -3.83 -6.01 8.94
CA THR A 4 -2.51 -6.41 8.47
C THR A 4 -2.24 -5.66 7.17
N GLY A 5 -1.10 -4.97 7.05
CA GLY A 5 -0.75 -4.23 5.83
C GLY A 5 0.20 -3.07 6.08
N TYR A 6 0.18 -2.10 5.18
CA TYR A 6 1.06 -0.95 5.17
C TYR A 6 0.27 0.36 5.13
N ILE A 7 0.81 1.38 5.78
CA ILE A 7 0.35 2.76 5.66
C ILE A 7 1.47 3.57 5.03
N VAL A 8 1.19 4.19 3.89
CA VAL A 8 2.18 4.96 3.11
C VAL A 8 1.82 6.43 3.17
N TYR A 9 2.55 7.18 3.99
CA TYR A 9 2.38 8.62 4.15
C TYR A 9 3.12 9.38 3.06
N LEU A 10 2.49 10.43 2.56
CA LEU A 10 3.02 11.26 1.47
C LEU A 10 3.51 12.61 1.99
N PHE A 11 4.47 13.19 1.28
CA PHE A 11 4.79 14.61 1.45
C PHE A 11 3.65 15.49 0.90
N PRO A 12 3.38 16.68 1.49
CA PRO A 12 2.28 17.54 1.02
C PRO A 12 2.29 17.85 -0.48
N PRO A 13 3.44 18.15 -1.13
CA PRO A 13 3.48 18.40 -2.57
C PRO A 13 3.09 17.20 -3.45
N ALA A 14 3.20 15.97 -2.93
CA ALA A 14 2.81 14.78 -3.67
C ALA A 14 1.30 14.73 -3.94
N ILE A 15 0.49 15.29 -3.03
CA ILE A 15 -0.98 15.26 -3.17
C ILE A 15 -1.44 16.07 -4.37
N GLU A 16 -0.80 17.23 -4.59
CA GLU A 16 -1.04 18.04 -5.77
C GLU A 16 -0.53 17.34 -7.04
N ALA A 17 0.67 16.76 -6.99
CA ALA A 17 1.30 16.11 -8.14
C ALA A 17 0.57 14.85 -8.63
N LEU A 18 0.02 14.05 -7.71
CA LEU A 18 -0.73 12.82 -8.05
C LEU A 18 -2.10 13.13 -8.68
N GLY A 19 -2.64 14.32 -8.42
CA GLY A 19 -3.86 14.82 -9.05
C GLY A 19 -5.10 13.97 -8.78
N ALA A 20 -6.11 14.12 -9.64
CA ALA A 20 -7.44 13.54 -9.48
C ALA A 20 -7.51 11.99 -9.43
N PRO A 21 -6.70 11.22 -10.19
CA PRO A 21 -6.80 9.77 -10.18
C PRO A 21 -6.47 9.10 -8.84
N ALA A 22 -5.59 9.69 -8.03
CA ALA A 22 -5.19 9.14 -6.75
C ALA A 22 -6.16 9.47 -5.60
N GLN A 23 -6.98 10.52 -5.76
CA GLN A 23 -7.88 11.02 -4.71
C GLN A 23 -8.82 9.95 -4.12
N PRO A 24 -9.45 9.05 -4.92
CA PRO A 24 -10.33 8.02 -4.37
C PRO A 24 -9.62 6.99 -3.50
N LEU A 25 -8.30 6.87 -3.63
CA LEU A 25 -7.47 5.89 -2.94
C LEU A 25 -6.78 6.48 -1.70
N LEU A 26 -6.71 7.81 -1.61
CA LEU A 26 -6.09 8.51 -0.50
C LEU A 26 -7.02 8.56 0.70
N GLN A 27 -6.48 8.19 1.86
CA GLN A 27 -7.07 8.51 3.14
C GLN A 27 -6.47 9.80 3.69
N LYS A 28 -7.27 10.53 4.46
CA LYS A 28 -6.86 11.73 5.17
C LYS A 28 -7.09 11.51 6.65
N GLY A 29 -6.08 11.80 7.47
CA GLY A 29 -6.22 11.80 8.92
C GLY A 29 -7.26 12.81 9.41
N GLU A 30 -7.56 12.78 10.70
CA GLU A 30 -8.47 13.74 11.33
C GLU A 30 -7.73 15.01 11.77
N GLY A 31 -8.37 16.17 11.63
CA GLY A 31 -7.87 17.46 12.13
C GLY A 31 -7.18 18.36 11.09
N GLU A 32 -6.74 19.52 11.58
CA GLU A 32 -6.00 20.51 10.79
C GLU A 32 -4.54 20.06 10.61
N GLY A 33 -4.03 20.12 9.38
CA GLY A 33 -2.72 19.57 9.04
C GLY A 33 -2.68 18.04 8.90
N ALA A 34 -3.84 17.39 8.85
CA ALA A 34 -3.94 15.94 8.68
C ALA A 34 -3.16 15.42 7.47
N GLU A 35 -2.40 14.36 7.72
CA GLU A 35 -1.55 13.71 6.73
C GLU A 35 -2.40 12.87 5.77
N HIS A 36 -1.94 12.81 4.52
CA HIS A 36 -2.52 11.96 3.50
C HIS A 36 -1.70 10.68 3.39
N PHE A 37 -2.39 9.56 3.30
CA PHE A 37 -1.75 8.25 3.22
C PHE A 37 -2.55 7.26 2.38
N PHE A 38 -1.86 6.27 1.84
CA PHE A 38 -2.48 5.07 1.29
C PHE A 38 -2.51 3.97 2.35
N VAL A 39 -3.56 3.16 2.33
CA VAL A 39 -3.60 1.88 3.04
C VAL A 39 -3.38 0.79 2.00
N CYS A 40 -2.28 0.07 2.13
CA CYS A 40 -1.80 -0.89 1.14
C CYS A 40 -1.74 -2.29 1.75
N LYS A 41 -1.99 -3.28 0.91
CA LYS A 41 -1.76 -4.69 1.22
C LYS A 41 -0.28 -5.04 1.05
N GLU A 42 0.35 -4.53 -0.01
CA GLU A 42 1.76 -4.76 -0.32
C GLU A 42 2.44 -3.44 -0.74
N VAL A 43 3.76 -3.37 -0.50
CA VAL A 43 4.64 -2.26 -0.89
C VAL A 43 5.96 -2.83 -1.40
N ASP A 44 6.37 -2.45 -2.60
CA ASP A 44 7.69 -2.74 -3.17
C ASP A 44 8.48 -1.43 -3.37
N THR A 45 9.74 -1.44 -2.94
CA THR A 45 10.67 -0.31 -3.04
C THR A 45 11.97 -0.66 -3.77
N ALA A 46 12.07 -1.85 -4.35
CA ALA A 46 13.28 -2.32 -5.04
C ALA A 46 13.55 -1.58 -6.37
N GLY A 47 12.52 -0.98 -6.96
CA GLY A 47 12.58 -0.27 -8.23
C GLY A 47 12.88 1.23 -8.13
N ALA A 48 12.83 1.91 -9.27
CA ALA A 48 12.94 3.38 -9.34
C ALA A 48 11.68 4.11 -8.83
N LEU A 49 10.56 3.39 -8.75
CA LEU A 49 9.29 3.84 -8.22
C LEU A 49 8.93 2.95 -7.02
N VAL A 50 8.09 3.48 -6.15
CA VAL A 50 7.44 2.70 -5.09
C VAL A 50 6.17 2.12 -5.67
N GLU A 51 6.02 0.81 -5.61
CA GLU A 51 4.86 0.08 -6.09
C GLU A 51 3.97 -0.26 -4.89
N LEU A 52 2.68 0.07 -5.01
CA LEU A 52 1.69 -0.07 -3.95
C LEU A 52 0.54 -0.94 -4.47
N THR A 53 0.18 -1.96 -3.69
CA THR A 53 -1.00 -2.78 -3.95
C THR A 53 -2.11 -2.39 -2.98
N ILE A 54 -3.24 -1.90 -3.51
CA ILE A 54 -4.38 -1.41 -2.73
C ILE A 54 -5.61 -2.29 -3.02
N GLU A 55 -6.30 -2.72 -1.97
CA GLU A 55 -7.57 -3.40 -2.10
C GLU A 55 -8.71 -2.40 -2.31
N GLY A 56 -9.50 -2.61 -3.34
CA GLY A 56 -10.65 -1.79 -3.69
C GLY A 56 -11.91 -2.62 -3.89
N ARG A 57 -12.99 -1.93 -4.25
CA ARG A 57 -14.22 -2.56 -4.74
C ARG A 57 -14.66 -1.89 -6.03
N ASP A 58 -15.12 -2.71 -6.98
CA ASP A 58 -15.73 -2.18 -8.20
C ASP A 58 -17.18 -1.70 -7.96
N ALA A 59 -17.81 -1.15 -9.00
CA ALA A 59 -19.17 -0.61 -8.93
C ALA A 59 -20.24 -1.68 -8.58
N GLN A 60 -19.90 -2.96 -8.65
CA GLN A 60 -20.76 -4.09 -8.32
C GLN A 60 -20.41 -4.69 -6.95
N GLY A 61 -19.49 -4.07 -6.20
CA GLY A 61 -19.05 -4.50 -4.88
C GLY A 61 -18.07 -5.67 -4.89
N ARG A 62 -17.62 -6.13 -6.06
CA ARG A 62 -16.62 -7.19 -6.19
C ARG A 62 -15.26 -6.64 -5.78
N GLY A 63 -14.46 -7.47 -5.13
CA GLY A 63 -13.09 -7.11 -4.77
C GLY A 63 -12.26 -6.83 -6.03
N THR A 64 -11.53 -5.72 -6.04
CA THR A 64 -10.54 -5.41 -7.06
C THR A 64 -9.21 -5.14 -6.38
N GLU A 65 -8.13 -5.43 -7.08
CA GLU A 65 -6.79 -5.04 -6.70
C GLU A 65 -6.35 -3.88 -7.59
N ILE A 66 -5.73 -2.86 -7.00
CA ILE A 66 -5.26 -1.66 -7.68
C ILE A 66 -3.76 -1.57 -7.45
N GLU A 67 -3.00 -1.57 -8.54
CA GLU A 67 -1.54 -1.39 -8.52
C GLU A 67 -1.22 0.07 -8.85
N LEU A 68 -0.50 0.75 -7.97
CA LEU A 68 -0.09 2.14 -8.14
C LEU A 68 1.44 2.26 -8.06
N MET A 69 2.03 2.97 -9.02
CA MET A 69 3.45 3.32 -8.98
C MET A 69 3.60 4.81 -8.71
N ILE A 70 4.38 5.17 -7.70
CA ILE A 70 4.67 6.57 -7.37
C ILE A 70 6.17 6.83 -7.22
N PRO A 71 6.66 8.03 -7.56
CA PRO A 71 8.04 8.43 -7.29
C PRO A 71 8.41 8.30 -5.81
N MET A 72 9.60 7.74 -5.52
CA MET A 72 10.05 7.56 -4.14
C MET A 72 10.16 8.88 -3.35
N ASN A 73 10.49 9.99 -4.02
CA ASN A 73 10.57 11.32 -3.40
C ASN A 73 9.20 11.90 -2.99
N MET A 74 8.08 11.26 -3.37
CA MET A 74 6.75 11.62 -2.91
C MET A 74 6.38 10.94 -1.59
N VAL A 75 7.05 9.84 -1.25
CA VAL A 75 6.79 9.05 -0.05
C VAL A 75 7.59 9.62 1.12
N ARG A 76 6.88 9.97 2.20
CA ARG A 76 7.49 10.47 3.43
C ARG A 76 7.84 9.33 4.39
N MET A 77 6.95 8.36 4.53
CA MET A 77 7.10 7.27 5.50
C MET A 77 6.24 6.07 5.11
N ILE A 78 6.76 4.86 5.31
CA ILE A 78 6.02 3.60 5.15
C ILE A 78 5.98 2.92 6.53
N VAL A 79 4.78 2.62 7.01
CA VAL A 79 4.54 1.94 8.29
C VAL A 79 3.96 0.57 8.01
N SER A 80 4.60 -0.49 8.52
CA SER A 80 4.05 -1.85 8.47
C SER A 80 3.29 -2.16 9.76
N ALA A 81 2.01 -2.53 9.66
CA ALA A 81 1.21 -3.00 10.78
C ALA A 81 0.91 -4.49 10.57
N HIS A 82 1.41 -5.33 11.46
CA HIS A 82 1.18 -6.77 11.44
C HIS A 82 0.65 -7.20 12.81
N VAL A 83 -0.38 -8.05 12.81
CA VAL A 83 -0.79 -8.78 14.03
C VAL A 83 0.22 -9.93 14.23
N GLU A 84 0.56 -10.24 15.48
CA GLU A 84 1.62 -11.18 15.88
C GLU A 84 1.68 -12.48 15.03
N ASP A 85 2.91 -12.98 14.82
CA ASP A 85 3.35 -14.11 13.96
C ASP A 85 3.55 -13.86 12.46
N ALA A 86 3.29 -12.66 11.93
CA ALA A 86 3.78 -12.31 10.59
C ALA A 86 5.21 -11.75 10.64
N ALA A 87 6.08 -12.26 9.75
CA ALA A 87 7.49 -11.86 9.68
C ALA A 87 7.64 -10.33 9.54
N PHE A 88 8.22 -9.69 10.55
CA PHE A 88 8.57 -8.27 10.50
C PHE A 88 9.69 -8.03 9.46
N GLY A 89 9.46 -7.11 8.51
CA GLY A 89 10.51 -6.56 7.66
C GLY A 89 10.13 -6.34 6.19
N PHE A 90 10.82 -5.40 5.54
CA PHE A 90 10.70 -5.08 4.11
C PHE A 90 11.52 -6.06 3.26
N ARG A 91 11.28 -7.36 3.39
CA ARG A 91 12.08 -8.37 2.68
C ARG A 91 11.72 -8.35 1.19
N VAL A 92 12.74 -8.39 0.33
CA VAL A 92 12.59 -8.75 -1.08
C VAL A 92 11.93 -10.12 -1.13
N ARG A 93 10.68 -10.20 -1.60
CA ARG A 93 10.05 -11.49 -1.88
C ARG A 93 10.75 -12.07 -3.11
N THR A 94 11.63 -13.03 -2.88
CA THR A 94 12.14 -13.88 -3.95
C THR A 94 10.96 -14.66 -4.53
N SER A 95 10.93 -14.85 -5.85
CA SER A 95 9.86 -15.49 -6.61
C SER A 95 9.40 -16.88 -6.08
N GLU A 96 10.18 -17.50 -5.21
CA GLU A 96 9.87 -18.79 -4.59
C GLU A 96 8.74 -18.74 -3.54
N GLU A 97 8.45 -17.59 -2.93
CA GLU A 97 7.46 -17.49 -1.84
C GLU A 97 6.02 -17.41 -2.36
N SER A 98 5.83 -16.83 -3.56
CA SER A 98 4.54 -16.84 -4.28
C SER A 98 4.10 -18.27 -4.66
N ALA A 99 5.06 -19.17 -4.91
CA ALA A 99 4.78 -20.56 -5.31
C ALA A 99 4.35 -21.48 -4.15
N LYS A 100 4.58 -21.10 -2.89
CA LYS A 100 4.18 -21.91 -1.73
C LYS A 100 2.73 -21.68 -1.28
N GLN A 101 2.17 -20.50 -1.52
CA GLN A 101 0.78 -20.21 -1.13
C GLN A 101 -0.25 -20.94 -2.01
N THR A 102 0.11 -21.30 -3.24
CA THR A 102 -0.78 -22.04 -4.16
C THR A 102 -0.86 -23.54 -3.86
N ASN A 103 0.07 -24.11 -3.07
CA ASN A 103 0.16 -25.56 -2.87
C ASN A 103 -0.24 -26.06 -1.48
N LEU A 104 -0.84 -25.23 -0.62
CA LEU A 104 -1.36 -25.65 0.69
C LEU A 104 -2.89 -25.78 0.71
N ASN A 105 -3.47 -26.34 -0.37
CA ASN A 105 -4.88 -26.74 -0.46
C ASN A 105 -5.03 -28.17 -1.05
N LEU A 106 -4.10 -29.07 -0.71
CA LEU A 106 -4.26 -30.52 -0.94
C LEU A 106 -4.42 -31.24 0.40
#